data_AF-A0A7C6QIU5-F1
#
_entry.id   AF-A0A7C6QIU5-F1
#
_cell.length_a   1.000
_cell.length_b   1.000
_cell.length_c   1.000
_cell.angle_alpha   90.00
_cell.angle_beta   90.00
_cell.angle_gamma   90.00
#
_symmetry.space_group_name_H-M   'P 1'
#
loop_
_entity.id
_entity.type
_entity.pdbx_description
1 polymer ?
#
loop_
_entity_poly.entity_id
_entity_poly.type
_entity_poly.pdbx_seq_one_letter_code
_entity_poly.pdbx_strand_id
1 'polypeptide(L)' 'MTRQFGPLVTCKFIDVTSSDLDKYPAVKKLIEERRAHYPIIAINGKVRYVGTFSHTFILRDIAVLTGTKRR' A
#
# COMPACT_ATOMS: atom_id res chain seq x y z
N MET A 1 -7.92 9.12 3.63
CA MET A 1 -7.55 8.10 4.64
C MET A 1 -7.54 8.64 6.06
N THR A 2 -6.80 9.71 6.36
CA THR A 2 -6.71 10.33 7.70
C THR A 2 -8.06 10.70 8.31
N ARG A 3 -9.02 11.18 7.50
CA ARG A 3 -10.38 11.48 7.99
C ARG A 3 -11.16 10.26 8.47
N GLN A 4 -10.88 9.07 7.94
CA GLN A 4 -11.66 7.85 8.20
C GLN A 4 -10.96 6.91 9.19
N PHE A 5 -9.63 6.86 9.18
CA PHE A 5 -8.83 5.98 10.04
C PHE A 5 -7.94 6.75 11.03
N GLY A 6 -7.92 8.09 10.96
CA GLY A 6 -7.19 8.93 11.91
C GLY A 6 -5.71 8.54 12.03
N PRO A 7 -5.18 8.42 13.26
CA PRO A 7 -3.78 8.06 13.50
C PRO A 7 -3.47 6.57 13.27
N LEU A 8 -4.48 5.72 12.99
CA LEU A 8 -4.26 4.28 12.77
C LEU A 8 -3.55 3.99 11.44
N VAL A 9 -3.49 4.97 10.54
CA VAL A 9 -2.89 4.83 9.21
C VAL A 9 -1.90 5.95 8.99
N THR A 10 -0.68 5.57 8.64
CA THR A 10 0.31 6.47 8.06
C THR A 10 0.47 6.13 6.58
N CYS A 11 0.60 7.16 5.75
CA CYS A 11 0.80 7.00 4.31
C CYS A 11 2.14 7.64 3.93
N LYS A 12 2.95 6.91 3.16
CA LYS A 12 4.20 7.42 2.60
C LYS A 12 4.24 7.09 1.11
N PHE A 13 4.59 8.08 0.30
CA PHE A 13 4.94 7.88 -1.10
C PHE A 13 6.43 7.56 -1.20
N ILE A 14 6.79 6.54 -1.96
CA ILE A 14 8.16 6.10 -2.17
C ILE A 14 8.39 6.01 -3.67
N ASP A 15 9.39 6.75 -4.15
CA ASP A 15 9.86 6.64 -5.53
C ASP A 15 10.56 5.29 -5.74
N VAL A 16 10.35 4.69 -6.91
CA VAL A 16 10.88 3.36 -7.25
C VAL A 16 12.40 3.34 -7.42
N THR A 17 13.03 4.51 -7.50
CA THR A 17 14.48 4.70 -7.56
C THR A 17 15.09 5.03 -6.19
N SER A 18 14.26 5.26 -5.17
CA SER A 18 14.71 5.63 -3.84
C SER A 18 15.33 4.45 -3.08
N SER A 19 16.39 4.72 -2.31
CA SER A 19 16.98 3.76 -1.37
C SER A 19 16.03 3.34 -0.25
N ASP A 20 14.92 4.07 -0.06
CA ASP A 20 13.87 3.66 0.90
C ASP A 20 13.21 2.32 0.54
N LEU A 21 13.31 1.86 -0.72
CA LEU A 21 12.80 0.56 -1.13
C LEU A 21 13.48 -0.62 -0.44
N ASP A 22 14.72 -0.46 0.04
CA ASP A 22 15.45 -1.53 0.73
C ASP A 22 14.73 -1.98 2.02
N LYS A 23 13.88 -1.11 2.57
CA LYS A 23 13.02 -1.43 3.74
C LYS A 23 11.83 -2.33 3.37
N TYR A 24 11.55 -2.54 2.08
CA TYR A 24 10.38 -3.24 1.57
C TYR A 24 10.77 -4.30 0.52
N PRO A 25 11.44 -5.39 0.93
CA PRO A 25 12.02 -6.38 0.00
C PRO A 25 10.99 -7.04 -0.92
N ALA A 26 9.75 -7.23 -0.44
CA ALA A 26 8.66 -7.78 -1.26
C ALA A 26 8.26 -6.85 -2.42
N VAL A 27 8.26 -5.53 -2.18
CA VAL A 27 7.97 -4.52 -3.21
C VAL A 27 9.15 -4.44 -4.19
N LYS A 28 10.38 -4.41 -3.67
CA LYS A 28 11.61 -4.37 -4.45
C LYS A 28 11.71 -5.55 -5.42
N LYS A 29 11.49 -6.78 -4.92
CA LYS A 29 11.50 -8.00 -5.74
C LYS A 29 10.45 -7.94 -6.87
N LEU A 30 9.25 -7.43 -6.57
CA LEU A 30 8.19 -7.32 -7.58
C LEU A 30 8.55 -6.34 -8.71
N ILE A 31 9.23 -5.24 -8.36
CA ILE A 31 9.73 -4.26 -9.32
C ILE A 31 10.84 -4.87 -10.19
N GLU A 32 11.82 -5.54 -9.57
CA GLU A 32 12.95 -6.18 -10.25
C GLU A 32 12.50 -7.25 -11.25
N GLU A 33 11.47 -8.02 -10.93
CA GLU A 33 10.91 -9.04 -11.82
C GLU A 33 10.17 -8.45 -13.04
N ARG A 34 10.03 -7.11 -13.15
CA ARG A 34 9.25 -6.39 -14.18
C ARG A 34 7.80 -6.90 -14.32
N ARG A 35 7.27 -7.51 -13.27
CA ARG A 35 5.89 -8.02 -13.20
C ARG A 35 4.90 -7.00 -12.66
N ALA A 36 5.38 -5.80 -12.30
CA ALA A 36 4.55 -4.74 -11.75
C ALA A 36 4.22 -3.66 -12.77
N HIS A 37 2.93 -3.32 -12.85
CA HIS A 37 2.48 -2.03 -13.36
C HIS A 37 2.40 -1.05 -12.19
N TYR A 38 2.90 0.17 -12.39
CA TYR A 38 2.76 1.23 -11.40
C TYR A 38 1.35 1.86 -11.47
N PRO A 39 0.80 2.33 -10.33
CA PRO A 39 1.39 2.36 -8.98
C PRO A 39 1.30 1.02 -8.24
N ILE A 40 2.19 0.79 -7.27
CA ILE A 40 2.14 -0.34 -6.34
C ILE A 40 1.67 0.16 -4.97
N ILE A 41 0.63 -0.47 -4.43
CA ILE A 41 0.12 -0.17 -3.09
C ILE A 41 0.52 -1.32 -2.16
N ALA A 42 1.32 -0.99 -1.15
CA ALA A 42 1.68 -1.88 -0.07
C ALA A 42 1.08 -1.39 1.26
N ILE A 43 0.54 -2.31 2.05
CA ILE A 43 0.03 -2.05 3.39
C ILE A 43 0.82 -2.91 4.37
N ASN A 44 1.41 -2.29 5.39
CA ASN A 44 2.29 -2.94 6.37
C ASN A 44 3.40 -3.79 5.71
N GLY A 45 4.03 -3.26 4.66
CA GLY A 45 5.11 -3.91 3.92
C GLY A 45 4.69 -5.04 2.97
N LYS A 46 3.39 -5.38 2.90
CA LYS A 46 2.86 -6.40 1.99
C LYS A 46 2.21 -5.75 0.78
N VAL A 47 2.55 -6.19 -0.43
CA VAL A 47 1.90 -5.73 -1.67
C VAL A 47 0.43 -6.17 -1.65
N ARG A 48 -0.48 -5.23 -1.94
CA ARG A 48 -1.93 -5.48 -2.00
C ARG A 48 -2.50 -5.21 -3.38
N TYR A 49 -2.01 -4.18 -4.05
CA TYR A 49 -2.49 -3.78 -5.38
C TYR A 49 -1.32 -3.36 -6.27
N VAL A 50 -1.47 -3.60 -7.58
CA VAL A 50 -0.48 -3.31 -8.62
C VAL A 50 -1.25 -2.76 -9.83
N GLY A 51 -0.82 -1.62 -10.37
CA GLY A 51 -1.45 -0.97 -11.50
C GLY A 51 -2.78 -0.33 -11.10
N THR A 52 -3.89 -0.83 -11.65
CA THR A 52 -5.21 -0.23 -11.42
C THR A 52 -5.77 -0.63 -10.05
N PHE A 53 -6.15 0.37 -9.26
CA PHE A 53 -6.88 0.18 -8.01
C PHE A 53 -7.97 1.22 -7.84
N SER A 54 -8.98 0.87 -7.04
CA SER A 54 -9.98 1.82 -6.57
C SER A 54 -9.70 2.19 -5.12
N HIS A 55 -9.86 3.48 -4.81
CA HIS A 55 -9.80 3.98 -3.44
C HIS A 55 -10.71 3.19 -2.49
N THR A 56 -11.88 2.74 -2.94
CA THR A 56 -12.83 1.98 -2.10
C THR A 56 -12.28 0.62 -1.67
N PHE A 57 -11.45 -0.03 -2.49
CA PHE A 57 -10.80 -1.30 -2.16
C PHE A 57 -9.76 -1.12 -1.06
N ILE A 58 -8.90 -0.10 -1.20
CA ILE A 58 -7.89 0.19 -0.17
C ILE A 58 -8.57 0.53 1.17
N LEU A 59 -9.65 1.32 1.14
CA LEU A 59 -10.44 1.59 2.34
C LEU A 59 -11.09 0.34 2.95
N ARG A 60 -11.45 -0.68 2.16
CA ARG A 60 -12.05 -1.92 2.69
C ARG A 60 -10.98 -2.72 3.40
N ASP A 61 -9.81 -2.81 2.76
CA ASP A 61 -8.70 -3.57 3.26
C ASP A 61 -8.16 -3.02 4.58
N ILE A 62 -7.99 -1.69 4.66
CA ILE A 62 -7.62 -1.04 5.92
C ILE A 62 -8.66 -1.31 7.00
N ALA A 63 -9.95 -1.17 6.71
CA ALA A 63 -11.01 -1.42 7.69
C ALA A 63 -10.97 -2.85 8.27
N VAL A 64 -10.65 -3.85 7.43
CA VAL A 64 -10.45 -5.23 7.87
C VAL A 64 -9.22 -5.34 8.77
N LEU A 65 -8.10 -4.73 8.37
CA LEU A 65 -6.83 -4.78 9.11
C LEU A 65 -6.89 -4.04 10.45
N THR A 66 -7.66 -2.95 10.54
CA THR A 66 -7.81 -2.14 11.76
C THR A 66 -9.00 -2.56 12.63
N GLY A 67 -9.80 -3.54 12.20
CA GLY A 67 -11.02 -3.96 12.88
C GLY A 67 -12.11 -2.88 12.95
N THR A 68 -11.99 -1.82 12.14
CA THR A 68 -12.92 -0.69 12.16
C THR A 68 -14.16 -1.05 11.35
N LYS A 69 -15.29 -1.33 12.02
CA LYS A 69 -16.59 -1.50 11.34
C LYS A 69 -16.94 -0.22 10.59
N ARG A 70 -17.19 -0.33 9.28
CA ARG A 70 -17.77 0.77 8.50
C ARG A 70 -19.16 1.07 9.07
N ARG A 71 -19.33 2.27 9.64
CA ARG A 71 -20.66 2.85 9.89
C ARG A 71 -21.33 3.16 8.55
#